data_AF-A0A523ZV87-F1
#
_entry.id   AF-A0A523ZV87-F1
#
_cell.length_a   1.000
_cell.length_b   1.000
_cell.length_c   1.000
_cell.angle_alpha   90.00
_cell.angle_beta   90.00
_cell.angle_gamma   90.00
#
_symmetry.space_group_name_H-M   'P 1'
#
loop_
_entity.id
_entity.type
_entity.pdbx_description
1 polymer ?
#
loop_
_entity_poly.entity_id
_entity_poly.type
_entity_poly.pdbx_seq_one_letter_code
_entity_poly.pdbx_strand_id
1 'polypeptide(L)'
;MVILSLVDKNLVGRCGLYCGACGIYRAYKDGGEYRQRLADFFKCPPEKVRCEGCQALTPECWGNDCKIVKCLNAKGFQFCYECSDFERHTCEKFEKFSEDYLKEDDVDLRANLARIKAGDVDEWLKESEEKFRCSYCGKPLPTKSFGKKCYHCGKELS
;
A
#
# COMPACT_ATOMS: atom_id res chain seq x y z
N MET A 1 -16.95 -3.93 -27.41
CA MET A 1 -15.56 -3.52 -27.16
C MET A 1 -15.31 -3.64 -25.67
N VAL A 2 -14.57 -4.66 -25.24
CA VAL A 2 -14.14 -4.74 -23.83
C VAL A 2 -13.02 -3.73 -23.68
N ILE A 3 -13.29 -2.62 -22.99
CA ILE A 3 -12.22 -1.76 -22.50
C ILE A 3 -11.50 -2.62 -21.47
N LEU A 4 -10.41 -3.27 -21.87
CA LEU A 4 -9.43 -3.82 -20.94
C LEU A 4 -8.90 -2.61 -20.18
N SER A 5 -9.50 -2.31 -19.02
CA SER A 5 -8.89 -1.41 -18.04
C SER A 5 -7.54 -2.04 -17.70
N LEU A 6 -6.46 -1.49 -18.22
CA LEU A 6 -5.10 -1.95 -17.94
C LEU A 6 -4.82 -1.60 -16.48
N VAL A 7 -4.96 -2.60 -15.61
CA VAL A 7 -4.61 -2.48 -14.20
C VAL A 7 -3.09 -2.51 -14.05
N ASP A 8 -2.53 -1.67 -13.18
CA ASP A 8 -1.09 -1.65 -12.93
C ASP A 8 -0.71 -2.70 -11.88
N LYS A 9 -0.14 -3.81 -12.35
CA LYS A 9 0.32 -4.91 -11.49
C LYS A 9 1.50 -4.52 -10.59
N ASN A 10 2.15 -3.38 -10.83
CA ASN A 10 3.16 -2.86 -9.90
C ASN A 10 2.57 -2.49 -8.53
N LEU A 11 1.25 -2.27 -8.49
CA LEU A 11 0.53 -1.86 -7.29
C LEU A 11 0.07 -3.02 -6.40
N VAL A 12 0.41 -4.26 -6.76
CA VAL A 12 0.17 -5.42 -5.89
C VAL A 12 1.19 -5.40 -4.76
N GLY A 13 0.77 -5.01 -3.56
CA GLY A 13 1.64 -5.00 -2.40
C GLY A 13 2.01 -6.41 -1.96
N ARG A 14 3.30 -6.62 -1.69
CA ARG A 14 3.83 -7.89 -1.19
C ARG A 14 3.23 -8.32 0.17
N CYS A 15 2.65 -7.36 0.91
CA CYS A 15 1.94 -7.56 2.17
C CYS A 15 0.42 -7.69 2.03
N GLY A 16 -0.15 -7.61 0.82
CA GLY A 16 -1.61 -7.57 0.62
C GLY A 16 -2.22 -6.17 0.60
N LEU A 17 -1.42 -5.11 0.82
CA LEU A 17 -1.89 -3.74 0.67
C LEU A 17 -1.89 -3.35 -0.80
N TYR A 18 -2.94 -2.70 -1.29
CA TYR A 18 -2.88 -2.01 -2.58
C TYR A 18 -1.88 -0.86 -2.52
N CYS A 19 -0.77 -0.92 -3.25
CA CYS A 19 0.27 0.13 -3.16
C CYS A 19 -0.26 1.48 -3.62
N GLY A 20 -1.31 1.54 -4.45
CA GLY A 20 -1.99 2.79 -4.76
C GLY A 20 -2.57 3.50 -3.53
N ALA A 21 -2.75 2.82 -2.40
CA ALA A 21 -3.12 3.40 -1.11
C ALA A 21 -1.97 3.37 -0.07
N CYS A 22 -0.77 2.91 -0.43
CA CYS A 22 0.38 2.97 0.47
C CYS A 22 0.83 4.43 0.65
N GLY A 23 0.98 4.86 1.90
CA GLY A 23 1.37 6.25 2.23
C GLY A 23 2.66 6.72 1.55
N ILE A 24 3.67 5.85 1.43
CA ILE A 24 4.93 6.18 0.74
C ILE A 24 4.73 6.36 -0.77
N TYR A 25 3.97 5.45 -1.41
CA TYR A 25 3.69 5.54 -2.84
C TYR A 25 2.88 6.79 -3.15
N ARG A 26 1.83 7.07 -2.35
CA ARG A 26 1.03 8.29 -2.45
C ARG A 26 1.85 9.55 -2.21
N ALA A 27 2.67 9.57 -1.16
CA ALA A 27 3.57 10.69 -0.88
C ALA A 27 4.49 11.03 -2.07
N TYR A 28 5.02 10.01 -2.74
CA TYR A 28 5.84 10.24 -3.92
C TYR A 28 5.03 10.73 -5.14
N LYS A 29 3.91 10.07 -5.46
CA LYS A 29 3.12 10.36 -6.66
C LYS A 29 2.32 11.66 -6.56
N ASP A 30 1.87 12.01 -5.37
CA ASP A 30 1.04 13.18 -5.12
C ASP A 30 1.86 14.40 -4.68
N GLY A 31 3.05 14.17 -4.11
CA GLY A 31 4.01 15.22 -3.77
C GLY A 31 3.50 16.21 -2.72
N GLY A 32 3.98 17.45 -2.83
CA GLY A 32 3.52 18.58 -2.02
C GLY A 32 3.64 18.37 -0.51
N GLU A 33 2.67 18.91 0.23
CA GLU A 33 2.63 18.86 1.68
C GLU A 33 2.59 17.43 2.23
N TYR A 34 1.91 16.51 1.53
CA TYR A 34 1.81 15.12 1.97
C TYR A 34 3.18 14.44 1.98
N ARG A 35 4.00 14.68 0.94
CA ARG A 35 5.37 14.17 0.89
C ARG A 35 6.23 14.72 2.02
N GLN A 36 6.11 16.02 2.31
CA GLN A 36 6.87 16.65 3.39
C GLN A 36 6.50 16.03 4.75
N ARG A 37 5.20 15.89 5.04
CA ARG A 37 4.72 15.28 6.29
C ARG A 37 5.27 13.87 6.49
N LEU A 38 5.30 13.05 5.43
CA LEU A 38 5.89 11.71 5.52
C LEU A 38 7.40 11.73 5.71
N ALA A 39 8.09 12.64 5.02
CA ALA A 39 9.53 12.83 5.18
C ALA A 39 9.88 13.17 6.63
N ASP A 40 9.12 14.07 7.25
CA ASP A 40 9.29 14.47 8.65
C ASP A 40 9.01 13.30 9.60
N PHE A 41 7.92 12.55 9.36
CA PHE A 41 7.58 11.35 10.14
C PHE A 41 8.70 10.29 10.11
N PHE A 42 9.25 10.02 8.92
CA PHE A 42 10.35 9.08 8.74
C PHE A 42 11.74 9.68 9.03
N LYS A 43 11.80 10.97 9.39
CA LYS A 43 13.03 11.72 9.66
C LYS A 43 14.05 11.59 8.52
N CYS A 44 13.59 11.76 7.29
CA CYS A 44 14.42 11.70 6.09
C CYS A 44 14.15 12.90 5.15
N PRO A 45 15.06 13.21 4.21
CA PRO A 45 14.78 14.20 3.18
C PRO A 45 13.60 13.77 2.30
N PRO A 46 12.72 14.69 1.87
CA PRO A 46 11.58 14.37 0.99
C PRO A 46 11.98 13.61 -0.26
N GLU A 47 13.17 13.87 -0.80
CA GLU A 47 13.74 13.22 -1.98
C GLU A 47 13.89 11.70 -1.80
N LYS A 48 14.03 11.22 -0.56
CA LYS A 48 14.09 9.80 -0.21
C LYS A 48 12.71 9.14 -0.10
N VAL A 49 11.64 9.92 0.00
CA VAL A 49 10.26 9.38 -0.07
C VAL A 49 9.92 9.13 -1.54
N ARG A 50 10.35 7.98 -2.06
CA ARG A 50 10.14 7.53 -3.44
C ARG A 50 9.67 6.09 -3.46
N CYS A 51 8.71 5.76 -4.31
CA CYS A 51 8.29 4.37 -4.52
C CYS A 51 7.50 4.25 -5.81
N GLU A 52 7.77 3.20 -6.59
CA GLU A 52 7.08 2.87 -7.83
C GLU A 52 6.07 1.72 -7.67
N GLY A 53 5.86 1.25 -6.44
CA GLY A 53 5.04 0.07 -6.15
C GLY A 53 5.91 -1.15 -5.80
N CYS A 54 5.35 -2.09 -5.03
CA CYS A 54 6.14 -3.18 -4.46
C CYS A 54 6.63 -4.21 -5.50
N GLN A 55 6.05 -4.25 -6.71
CA GLN A 55 6.57 -5.10 -7.80
C GLN A 55 7.54 -4.36 -8.74
N ALA A 56 7.78 -3.07 -8.50
CA ALA A 56 8.67 -2.22 -9.31
C ALA A 56 9.72 -1.49 -8.46
N LEU A 57 10.23 -2.14 -7.40
CA LEU A 57 11.21 -1.52 -6.51
C LEU A 57 12.55 -1.27 -7.24
N THR A 58 12.93 0.00 -7.38
CA THR A 58 14.27 0.44 -7.83
C THR A 58 15.19 0.67 -6.62
N PRO A 59 16.51 0.83 -6.80
CA PRO A 59 17.44 1.12 -5.70
C PRO A 59 17.08 2.38 -4.89
N GLU A 60 16.46 3.37 -5.52
CA GLU A 60 16.07 4.64 -4.91
C GLU A 60 14.74 4.57 -4.15
N CYS A 61 14.01 3.45 -4.27
CA CYS A 61 12.72 3.30 -3.62
C CYS A 61 12.88 3.17 -2.10
N TRP A 62 12.15 3.99 -1.35
CA TRP A 62 11.93 3.83 0.09
C TRP A 62 11.33 2.47 0.44
N GLY A 63 10.64 1.81 -0.50
CA GLY A 63 10.17 0.43 -0.34
C GLY A 63 11.28 -0.55 0.08
N ASN A 64 12.55 -0.26 -0.23
CA ASN A 64 13.69 -1.03 0.25
C ASN A 64 13.90 -0.93 1.76
N ASP A 65 13.41 0.14 2.40
CA ASP A 65 13.40 0.35 3.84
C ASP A 65 12.15 -0.18 4.55
N CYS A 66 11.12 -0.57 3.80
CA CYS A 66 9.91 -1.18 4.36
C CYS A 66 10.25 -2.49 5.09
N LYS A 67 9.86 -2.58 6.37
CA LYS A 67 10.16 -3.73 7.23
C LYS A 67 9.62 -5.06 6.69
N ILE A 68 8.48 -5.04 5.99
CA ILE A 68 7.91 -6.23 5.36
C ILE A 68 8.72 -6.63 4.13
N VAL A 69 9.04 -5.68 3.24
CA VAL A 69 9.86 -5.95 2.05
C VAL A 69 11.24 -6.48 2.45
N LYS A 70 11.92 -5.86 3.42
CA LYS A 70 13.19 -6.36 3.97
C LYS A 70 13.08 -7.79 4.48
N CYS A 71 12.00 -8.11 5.18
CA CYS A 71 11.74 -9.46 5.69
C CYS A 71 11.57 -10.48 4.56
N LEU A 72 10.80 -10.14 3.53
CA LEU A 72 10.53 -11.01 2.40
C LEU A 72 11.78 -11.24 1.56
N ASN A 73 12.53 -10.18 1.25
CA ASN A 73 13.80 -10.28 0.53
C ASN A 73 14.81 -11.16 1.27
N ALA A 74 14.93 -11.02 2.60
CA ALA A 74 15.81 -11.86 3.41
C ALA A 74 15.42 -13.34 3.42
N LYS A 75 14.14 -13.65 3.22
CA LYS A 75 13.62 -15.02 3.12
C LYS A 75 13.51 -15.53 1.68
N GLY A 76 13.83 -14.71 0.68
CA GLY A 76 13.65 -15.07 -0.73
C GLY A 76 12.19 -15.14 -1.19
N PHE A 77 11.26 -14.50 -0.48
CA PHE A 77 9.84 -14.50 -0.79
C PHE A 77 9.44 -13.22 -1.54
N GLN A 78 8.47 -13.36 -2.45
CA GLN A 78 7.75 -12.25 -3.07
C GLN A 78 6.57 -11.80 -2.21
N PHE A 79 5.84 -12.71 -1.56
CA PHE A 79 4.64 -12.38 -0.79
C PHE A 79 4.65 -12.97 0.61
N CYS A 80 3.93 -12.34 1.54
CA CYS A 80 3.78 -12.87 2.90
C CYS A 80 3.16 -14.28 2.93
N TYR A 81 2.25 -14.61 1.99
CA TYR A 81 1.61 -15.92 1.93
C TYR A 81 2.56 -17.08 1.60
N GLU A 82 3.80 -16.79 1.17
CA GLU A 82 4.80 -17.82 0.92
C GLU A 82 5.52 -18.26 2.21
N CYS A 83 5.33 -17.53 3.30
CA CYS A 83 5.93 -17.82 4.60
C CYS A 83 5.07 -18.77 5.43
N SER A 84 5.63 -19.89 5.88
CA SER A 84 4.92 -20.86 6.73
C SER A 84 4.45 -20.27 8.07
N ASP A 85 5.16 -19.28 8.62
CA ASP A 85 4.71 -18.57 9.83
C ASP A 85 3.46 -17.73 9.57
N PHE A 86 3.31 -17.18 8.36
CA PHE A 86 2.09 -16.45 7.98
C PHE A 86 0.92 -17.42 7.86
N GLU A 87 1.10 -18.54 7.17
CA GLU A 87 0.05 -19.55 6.97
C GLU A 87 -0.41 -20.16 8.31
N ARG A 88 0.51 -20.31 9.28
CA ARG A 88 0.19 -20.79 10.64
C ARG A 88 -0.33 -19.70 11.59
N HIS A 89 -0.47 -18.45 11.13
CA HIS A 89 -0.85 -17.30 11.97
C HIS A 89 0.12 -17.05 13.16
N THR A 90 1.39 -17.40 13.01
CA THR A 90 2.45 -17.18 14.02
C THR A 90 3.44 -16.08 13.64
N CYS A 91 3.23 -15.40 12.50
CA CYS A 91 4.08 -14.31 12.05
C CYS A 91 3.69 -13.00 12.76
N GLU A 92 4.19 -12.77 13.98
CA GLU A 92 3.85 -11.57 14.76
C GLU A 92 4.07 -10.24 14.01
N LYS A 93 5.11 -10.19 13.17
CA LYS A 93 5.41 -9.00 12.34
C LYS A 93 4.26 -8.70 11.38
N PHE A 94 3.69 -9.74 10.78
CA PHE A 94 2.55 -9.57 9.88
C PHE A 94 1.27 -9.34 10.67
N GLU A 95 0.97 -10.13 11.71
CA GLU A 95 -0.30 -9.98 12.45
C GLU A 95 -0.47 -8.58 13.02
N LYS A 96 0.56 -8.05 13.70
CA LYS A 96 0.53 -6.68 14.26
C LYS A 96 0.34 -5.65 13.15
N PHE A 97 1.08 -5.80 12.05
CA PHE A 97 0.96 -4.91 10.90
C PHE A 97 -0.44 -4.95 10.29
N SER A 98 -1.03 -6.14 10.09
CA SER A 98 -2.36 -6.28 9.51
C SER A 98 -3.49 -5.81 10.43
N GLU A 99 -3.32 -5.94 11.74
CA GLU A 99 -4.30 -5.51 12.72
C GLU A 99 -4.50 -3.98 12.68
N ASP A 100 -3.41 -3.22 12.51
CA ASP A 100 -3.48 -1.76 12.38
C ASP A 100 -4.31 -1.34 11.15
N TYR A 101 -4.05 -1.96 9.98
CA TYR A 101 -4.83 -1.69 8.75
C TYR A 101 -6.29 -2.13 8.86
N LEU A 102 -6.57 -3.24 9.55
CA LEU A 102 -7.94 -3.67 9.75
C LEU A 102 -8.70 -2.68 10.63
N LYS A 103 -8.10 -2.23 11.73
CA LYS A 103 -8.75 -1.32 12.69
C LYS A 103 -8.91 0.10 12.16
N GLU A 104 -7.90 0.64 11.49
CA GLU A 104 -7.90 2.04 11.08
C GLU A 104 -8.51 2.27 9.70
N ASP A 105 -8.41 1.27 8.80
CA ASP A 105 -8.73 1.43 7.38
C ASP A 105 -9.82 0.48 6.88
N ASP A 106 -10.27 -0.46 7.71
CA ASP A 106 -11.11 -1.58 7.30
C ASP A 106 -10.48 -2.32 6.10
N VAL A 107 -9.18 -2.62 6.22
CA VAL A 107 -8.39 -3.32 5.21
C VAL A 107 -7.87 -4.64 5.75
N ASP A 108 -8.52 -5.72 5.35
CA ASP A 108 -8.06 -7.07 5.65
C ASP A 108 -6.94 -7.49 4.67
N LEU A 109 -5.69 -7.37 5.13
CA LEU A 109 -4.52 -7.76 4.35
C LEU A 109 -4.44 -9.27 4.09
N ARG A 110 -4.98 -10.12 4.98
CA ARG A 110 -5.01 -11.58 4.77
C ARG A 110 -5.98 -11.95 3.67
N ALA A 111 -7.18 -11.37 3.70
CA ALA A 111 -8.17 -11.55 2.63
C ALA A 111 -7.62 -11.08 1.27
N ASN A 112 -6.93 -9.92 1.24
CA ASN A 112 -6.28 -9.45 0.02
C ASN A 112 -5.19 -10.42 -0.48
N LEU A 113 -4.32 -10.91 0.40
CA LEU A 113 -3.29 -11.90 0.05
C LEU A 113 -3.90 -13.20 -0.47
N ALA A 114 -5.05 -13.64 0.06
CA ALA A 114 -5.76 -14.81 -0.42
C ALA A 114 -6.26 -14.62 -1.86
N ARG A 115 -6.84 -13.45 -2.19
CA ARG A 115 -7.25 -13.12 -3.57
C ARG A 115 -6.06 -13.05 -4.53
N ILE A 116 -4.96 -12.42 -4.10
CA ILE A 116 -3.73 -12.35 -4.90
C ILE A 116 -3.19 -13.76 -5.19
N LYS A 117 -3.15 -14.63 -4.17
CA LYS A 117 -2.72 -16.04 -4.30
C LYS A 117 -3.64 -16.85 -5.22
N ALA A 118 -4.94 -16.56 -5.21
CA ALA A 118 -5.93 -17.23 -6.06
C ALA A 118 -5.89 -16.78 -7.54
N GLY A 119 -5.21 -15.67 -7.84
CA GLY A 119 -5.11 -15.12 -9.20
C GLY A 119 -6.14 -14.02 -9.51
N ASP A 120 -6.97 -13.63 -8.54
CA ASP A 120 -8.02 -12.60 -8.67
C ASP A 120 -7.44 -11.17 -8.62
N VAL A 121 -6.23 -10.98 -9.15
CA VAL A 121 -5.43 -9.76 -9.01
C VAL A 121 -6.07 -8.58 -9.72
N ASP A 122 -6.58 -8.79 -10.94
CA ASP A 122 -7.04 -7.68 -11.77
C ASP A 122 -8.35 -7.08 -11.24
N GLU A 123 -9.26 -7.91 -10.74
CA GLU A 123 -10.50 -7.44 -10.10
C GLU A 123 -10.20 -6.77 -8.76
N TRP A 124 -9.36 -7.39 -7.93
CA TRP A 124 -8.93 -6.81 -6.66
C TRP A 124 -8.26 -5.44 -6.83
N LEU A 125 -7.43 -5.25 -7.87
CA LEU A 125 -6.81 -3.95 -8.17
C LEU A 125 -7.83 -2.88 -8.53
N LYS A 126 -8.86 -3.21 -9.33
CA LYS A 126 -9.92 -2.25 -9.70
C LYS A 126 -10.73 -1.83 -8.49
N GLU A 127 -11.20 -2.79 -7.70
CA GLU A 127 -11.97 -2.52 -6.48
C GLU A 127 -11.15 -1.68 -5.49
N SER A 128 -9.86 -1.99 -5.35
CA SER A 128 -8.97 -1.21 -4.48
C SER A 128 -8.78 0.22 -5.00
N GLU A 129 -8.56 0.40 -6.29
CA GLU A 129 -8.43 1.73 -6.89
C GLU A 129 -9.69 2.58 -6.69
N GLU A 130 -10.88 1.97 -6.77
CA GLU A 130 -12.15 2.64 -6.51
C GLU A 130 -12.34 2.97 -5.02
N LYS A 131 -12.02 2.01 -4.14
CA LYS A 131 -12.12 2.18 -2.67
C LYS A 131 -11.27 3.34 -2.16
N PHE A 132 -10.05 3.49 -2.65
CA PHE A 132 -9.09 4.46 -2.11
C PHE A 132 -9.07 5.79 -2.86
N ARG A 133 -10.23 6.44 -2.93
CA ARG A 133 -10.41 7.75 -3.56
C ARG A 133 -11.21 8.70 -2.67
N CYS A 134 -10.92 9.99 -2.80
CA CYS A 134 -11.71 11.02 -2.13
C CYS A 134 -13.11 11.09 -2.76
N SER A 135 -14.16 10.92 -1.96
CA SER A 135 -15.56 11.03 -2.41
C SER A 135 -15.93 12.41 -2.98
N TYR A 136 -15.18 13.45 -2.64
CA TYR A 136 -15.45 14.82 -3.11
C TYR A 136 -14.70 15.20 -4.40
N CYS A 137 -13.47 14.74 -4.59
CA CYS A 137 -12.64 15.16 -5.74
C CYS A 137 -12.13 14.01 -6.61
N GLY A 138 -12.42 12.76 -6.25
CA GLY A 138 -12.04 11.55 -6.99
C GLY A 138 -10.55 11.22 -6.98
N LYS A 139 -9.69 12.07 -6.40
CA LYS A 139 -8.24 11.82 -6.36
C LYS A 139 -7.90 10.65 -5.42
N PRO A 140 -6.86 9.86 -5.73
CA PRO A 140 -6.42 8.76 -4.89
C PRO A 140 -6.09 9.21 -3.48
N LEU A 141 -6.31 8.34 -2.50
CA LEU A 141 -5.95 8.58 -1.11
C LEU A 141 -5.09 7.44 -0.59
N PRO A 142 -4.17 7.72 0.35
CA PRO A 142 -3.55 6.67 1.13
C PRO A 142 -4.60 6.04 2.04
N THR A 143 -4.26 4.92 2.65
CA THR A 143 -4.94 4.48 3.87
C THR A 143 -4.97 5.61 4.90
N LYS A 144 -6.08 5.72 5.64
CA LYS A 144 -6.56 6.82 6.51
C LYS A 144 -5.60 7.24 7.63
N SER A 145 -4.41 6.66 7.75
CA SER A 145 -3.40 6.96 8.79
C SER A 145 -2.83 8.40 8.77
N PHE A 146 -3.36 9.35 7.97
CA PHE A 146 -2.74 10.68 7.82
C PHE A 146 -3.69 11.90 7.85
N GLY A 147 -4.96 11.71 8.25
CA GLY A 147 -5.78 12.82 8.75
C GLY A 147 -7.25 12.83 8.31
N LYS A 148 -8.06 13.62 9.05
CA LYS A 148 -9.50 13.79 8.82
C LYS A 148 -9.85 14.62 7.57
N LYS A 149 -8.87 15.13 6.82
CA LYS A 149 -9.07 16.01 5.66
C LYS A 149 -8.31 15.50 4.45
N CYS A 150 -8.94 15.58 3.27
CA CYS A 150 -8.30 15.30 1.99
C CYS A 150 -7.21 16.34 1.72
N TYR A 151 -5.94 15.93 1.61
CA TYR A 151 -4.84 16.85 1.30
C TYR A 151 -4.85 17.36 -0.14
N HIS A 152 -5.77 16.87 -0.99
CA HIS A 152 -5.95 17.40 -2.33
C HIS A 152 -7.00 18.52 -2.43
N CYS A 153 -8.11 18.43 -1.69
CA CYS A 153 -9.24 19.36 -1.82
C CYS A 153 -9.69 20.00 -0.50
N GLY A 154 -9.08 19.64 0.63
CA GLY A 154 -9.34 20.20 1.95
C GLY A 154 -10.64 19.74 2.63
N LYS A 155 -11.50 18.98 1.95
CA LYS A 155 -12.75 18.45 2.51
C LYS A 155 -12.49 17.42 3.60
N GLU A 156 -13.37 17.41 4.60
CA GLU A 156 -13.33 16.40 5.67
C GLU A 156 -13.71 15.03 5.10
N LEU A 157 -12.90 14.02 5.41
CA LEU A 157 -13.13 12.64 5.00
C LEU A 157 -14.00 11.98 6.08
N SER A 158 -15.07 11.32 5.62
CA SER A 158 -15.96 10.51 6.47
C SER A 158 -15.31 9.20 6.92
#